data_AF-A0A5P1EMJ1-F1
#
_entry.id   AF-A0A5P1EMJ1-F1
#
_cell.length_a   1.000
_cell.length_b   1.000
_cell.length_c   1.000
_cell.angle_alpha   90.00
_cell.angle_beta   90.00
_cell.angle_gamma   90.00
#
_symmetry.space_group_name_H-M   'P 1'
#
loop_
_entity.id
_entity.type
_entity.pdbx_description
1 polymer ?
#
loop_
_entity_poly.entity_id
_entity_poly.type
_entity_poly.pdbx_seq_one_letter_code
_entity_poly.pdbx_strand_id
1 'polypeptide(L)'
;MEEEQNLQLYSKKHPRDDFSSYPPQSQTAPWFVLFPRVRGDKFQTFFSLSSKEYFVKSISQLRRNRAWPTPQGWIVLLDTHSKECCLLNPISLHEVNLPPLKHKIPSLSTRFAISSSPNGPNCIFLCNDQDALLFCRPKDNQWTRHKHDLYHDIREDDFLRDVTSFNGGFSC
;
A
#
# COMPACT_ATOMS: atom_id res chain seq x y z
N MET A 1 -15.85 28.99 -23.19
CA MET A 1 -17.16 28.31 -23.28
C MET A 1 -17.04 26.78 -23.26
N GLU A 2 -16.18 26.14 -24.05
CA GLU A 2 -15.97 24.67 -24.00
C GLU A 2 -15.32 24.17 -22.70
N GLU A 3 -14.44 24.96 -22.09
CA GLU A 3 -13.73 24.58 -20.85
C GLU A 3 -14.66 24.55 -19.62
N GLU A 4 -15.58 25.51 -19.53
CA GLU A 4 -16.63 25.54 -18.50
C GLU A 4 -17.67 24.43 -18.70
N GLN A 5 -18.01 24.11 -19.95
CA GLN A 5 -18.89 22.97 -20.26
C GLN A 5 -18.22 21.63 -19.94
N ASN A 6 -16.92 21.49 -20.16
CA ASN A 6 -16.16 20.30 -19.77
C ASN A 6 -16.05 20.17 -18.24
N LEU A 7 -15.83 21.25 -17.50
CA LEU A 7 -15.82 21.25 -16.03
C LEU A 7 -17.21 20.91 -15.43
N GLN A 8 -18.29 21.41 -16.03
CA GLN A 8 -19.66 21.06 -15.64
C GLN A 8 -20.01 19.60 -15.96
N LEU A 9 -19.55 19.07 -17.10
CA LEU A 9 -19.72 17.66 -17.46
C LEU A 9 -18.85 16.74 -16.60
N TYR A 10 -17.68 17.21 -16.16
CA TYR A 10 -16.79 16.52 -15.22
C TYR A 10 -17.41 16.47 -13.82
N SER A 11 -17.93 17.58 -13.31
CA SER A 11 -18.64 17.68 -12.03
C SER A 11 -19.90 16.81 -11.98
N LYS A 12 -20.70 16.78 -13.07
CA LYS A 12 -21.87 15.90 -13.21
C LYS A 12 -21.54 14.40 -13.27
N LYS A 13 -20.27 14.01 -13.47
CA LYS A 13 -19.82 12.61 -13.61
C LYS A 13 -18.96 12.09 -12.44
N HIS A 14 -18.74 12.87 -11.38
CA HIS A 14 -17.68 12.60 -10.39
C HIS A 14 -18.09 12.69 -8.90
N PRO A 15 -17.25 12.12 -8.00
CA PRO A 15 -17.56 11.53 -6.69
C PRO A 15 -18.36 12.40 -5.73
N ARG A 16 -19.09 11.77 -4.81
CA ARG A 16 -19.53 12.47 -3.59
C ARG A 16 -18.29 12.86 -2.79
N ASP A 17 -18.00 14.15 -2.77
CA ASP A 17 -16.98 14.74 -1.92
C ASP A 17 -17.46 14.65 -0.46
N ASP A 18 -17.03 13.59 0.22
CA ASP A 18 -17.20 13.42 1.65
C ASP A 18 -15.81 13.48 2.27
N PHE A 19 -15.43 14.68 2.72
CA PHE A 19 -14.13 14.95 3.33
C PHE A 19 -13.90 14.28 4.69
N SER A 20 -14.77 13.36 5.12
CA SER A 20 -14.55 12.52 6.29
C SER A 20 -13.15 11.90 6.25
N SER A 21 -12.48 11.96 7.40
CA SER A 21 -11.16 11.36 7.64
C SER A 21 -11.21 9.84 7.80
N TYR A 22 -12.42 9.26 7.83
CA TYR A 22 -12.63 7.84 8.03
C TYR A 22 -12.92 7.11 6.71
N PRO A 23 -12.60 5.81 6.63
CA PRO A 23 -13.10 4.94 5.59
C PRO A 23 -14.63 5.04 5.48
N PRO A 24 -15.21 4.74 4.31
CA PRO A 24 -16.65 4.51 4.21
C PRO A 24 -17.09 3.48 5.27
N GLN A 25 -18.07 3.83 6.11
CA GLN A 25 -18.61 2.91 7.13
C GLN A 25 -19.24 1.67 6.47
N SER A 26 -19.19 0.54 7.19
CA SER A 26 -19.46 -0.82 6.71
C SER A 26 -20.49 -0.91 5.59
N GLN A 27 -20.04 -1.28 4.40
CA GLN A 27 -20.92 -1.66 3.30
C GLN A 27 -20.91 -3.18 3.15
N THR A 28 -21.98 -3.73 2.60
CA THR A 28 -22.17 -5.18 2.36
C THR A 28 -21.24 -5.75 1.28
N ALA A 29 -20.36 -4.93 0.68
CA ALA A 29 -19.44 -5.32 -0.38
C ALA A 29 -18.06 -4.65 -0.20
N PRO A 30 -16.98 -5.26 -0.73
CA PRO A 30 -15.65 -4.68 -0.64
C PRO A 30 -15.52 -3.37 -1.43
N TRP A 31 -14.56 -2.56 -1.01
CA TRP A 31 -14.26 -1.25 -1.57
C TRP A 31 -12.79 -1.24 -2.01
N PHE A 32 -12.53 -0.67 -3.18
CA PHE A 32 -11.18 -0.54 -3.72
C PHE A 32 -10.64 0.84 -3.40
N VAL A 33 -9.42 0.88 -2.85
CA VAL A 33 -8.68 2.13 -2.70
C VAL A 33 -7.84 2.34 -3.96
N LEU A 34 -8.18 3.35 -4.73
CA LEU A 34 -7.39 3.82 -5.85
C LEU A 34 -6.52 4.97 -5.35
N PHE A 35 -5.22 4.88 -5.61
CA PHE A 35 -4.25 5.94 -5.35
C PHE A 35 -3.90 6.64 -6.66
N PRO A 36 -4.77 7.51 -7.21
CA PRO A 36 -4.47 8.19 -8.45
C PRO A 36 -3.32 9.18 -8.24
N ARG A 37 -2.27 9.00 -9.04
CA ARG A 37 -1.04 9.82 -9.03
C ARG A 37 -1.27 11.32 -9.31
N VAL A 38 -2.47 11.68 -9.78
CA VAL A 38 -2.76 12.96 -10.45
C VAL A 38 -3.42 14.02 -9.54
N ARG A 39 -4.10 13.64 -8.45
CA ARG A 39 -4.86 14.60 -7.59
C ARG A 39 -4.13 15.05 -6.33
N GLY A 40 -2.80 14.94 -6.33
CA GLY A 40 -1.97 15.39 -5.23
C GLY A 40 -2.06 14.50 -3.99
N ASP A 41 -1.02 14.55 -3.19
CA ASP A 41 -0.76 13.73 -2.01
C ASP A 41 -1.82 13.78 -0.88
N LYS A 42 -2.99 14.38 -1.10
CA LYS A 42 -3.97 14.69 -0.05
C LYS A 42 -5.24 13.86 -0.12
N PHE A 43 -5.60 13.32 -1.28
CA PHE A 43 -6.89 12.68 -1.50
C PHE A 43 -6.72 11.26 -2.03
N GLN A 44 -7.66 10.40 -1.64
CA GLN A 44 -7.73 9.01 -2.08
C GLN A 44 -9.11 8.77 -2.68
N THR A 45 -9.13 8.05 -3.80
CA THR A 45 -10.37 7.73 -4.50
C THR A 45 -10.75 6.31 -4.15
N PHE A 46 -11.98 6.10 -3.69
CA PHE A 46 -12.51 4.80 -3.37
C PHE A 46 -13.58 4.43 -4.40
N PHE A 47 -13.67 3.15 -4.74
CA PHE A 47 -14.75 2.62 -5.54
C PHE A 47 -15.53 1.60 -4.73
N SER A 48 -16.83 1.82 -4.56
CA SER A 48 -17.71 0.84 -3.92
C SER A 48 -18.33 -0.07 -4.95
N LEU A 49 -18.21 -1.39 -4.74
CA LEU A 49 -18.91 -2.37 -5.58
C LEU A 49 -20.42 -2.41 -5.32
N SER A 50 -20.87 -2.04 -4.11
CA SER A 50 -22.30 -2.09 -3.77
C SER A 50 -23.08 -0.97 -4.47
N SER A 51 -22.58 0.26 -4.40
CA SER A 51 -23.22 1.41 -5.06
C SER A 51 -22.75 1.61 -6.50
N LYS A 52 -21.61 1.00 -6.89
CA LYS A 52 -20.92 1.26 -8.17
C LYS A 52 -20.52 2.72 -8.33
N GLU A 53 -20.28 3.41 -7.20
CA GLU A 53 -19.91 4.81 -7.16
C GLU A 53 -18.46 5.01 -6.71
N TYR A 54 -17.91 6.15 -7.10
CA TYR A 54 -16.64 6.65 -6.62
C TYR A 54 -16.85 7.62 -5.44
N PHE A 55 -15.96 7.56 -4.46
CA PHE A 55 -15.91 8.45 -3.31
C PHE A 55 -14.51 9.06 -3.21
N VAL A 56 -14.41 10.34 -2.87
CA VAL A 56 -13.11 10.96 -2.57
C VAL A 56 -13.05 11.18 -1.08
N LYS A 57 -12.02 10.62 -0.43
CA LYS A 57 -11.73 10.87 0.98
C LYS A 57 -10.37 11.53 1.12
N SER A 58 -10.15 12.10 2.30
CA SER A 58 -8.85 12.62 2.70
C SER A 58 -8.45 11.96 4.02
N ILE A 59 -8.06 10.69 3.95
CA ILE A 59 -7.62 9.91 5.12
C ILE A 59 -6.21 10.37 5.47
N SER A 60 -6.02 10.90 6.67
CA SER A 60 -4.76 11.51 7.13
C SER A 60 -3.55 10.60 6.94
N GLN A 61 -3.70 9.32 7.31
CA GLN A 61 -2.67 8.29 7.26
C GLN A 61 -2.20 8.04 5.81
N LEU A 62 -3.09 8.15 4.84
CA LEU A 62 -2.79 7.91 3.42
C LEU A 62 -2.22 9.14 2.71
N ARG A 63 -2.16 10.31 3.38
CA ARG A 63 -1.64 11.53 2.77
C ARG A 63 -0.12 11.46 2.66
N ARG A 64 0.45 11.93 1.55
CA ARG A 64 1.91 12.04 1.30
C ARG A 64 2.69 10.73 1.36
N ASN A 65 1.98 9.61 1.46
CA ASN A 65 2.57 8.29 1.50
C ASN A 65 2.39 7.60 0.14
N ARG A 66 3.43 6.91 -0.31
CA ARG A 66 3.26 5.86 -1.30
C ARG A 66 2.63 4.66 -0.61
N ALA A 67 1.73 3.99 -1.31
CA ALA A 67 0.96 2.89 -0.78
C ALA A 67 1.15 1.63 -1.63
N TRP A 68 1.38 0.49 -0.98
CA TRP A 68 1.39 -0.83 -1.62
C TRP A 68 0.42 -1.75 -0.89
N PRO A 69 -0.51 -2.41 -1.61
CA PRO A 69 -1.36 -3.41 -1.00
C PRO A 69 -0.54 -4.67 -0.68
N THR A 70 -0.96 -5.37 0.36
CA THR A 70 -0.48 -6.71 0.70
C THR A 70 -1.57 -7.74 0.39
N PRO A 71 -1.23 -9.00 0.05
CA PRO A 71 -2.21 -10.07 -0.12
C PRO A 71 -3.10 -10.30 1.12
N GLN A 72 -2.63 -9.91 2.31
CA GLN A 72 -3.33 -10.06 3.58
C GLN A 72 -4.34 -8.93 3.86
N GLY A 73 -4.55 -8.00 2.92
CA GLY A 73 -5.55 -6.93 3.03
C GLY A 73 -5.10 -5.69 3.82
N TRP A 74 -3.82 -5.59 4.15
CA TRP A 74 -3.20 -4.39 4.73
C TRP A 74 -2.49 -3.55 3.67
N ILE A 75 -2.17 -2.30 4.01
CA ILE A 75 -1.48 -1.36 3.12
C ILE A 75 -0.15 -0.96 3.75
N VAL A 76 0.96 -1.14 3.03
CA VAL A 76 2.25 -0.57 3.42
C VAL A 76 2.29 0.88 2.96
N LEU A 77 2.58 1.78 3.89
CA LEU A 77 2.73 3.21 3.66
C LEU A 77 4.19 3.62 3.83
N LEU A 78 4.70 4.37 2.88
CA LEU A 78 6.04 4.94 2.92
C LEU A 78 5.99 6.45 2.69
N ASP A 79 6.49 7.19 3.66
CA ASP A 79 6.80 8.60 3.44
C ASP A 79 8.11 8.69 2.65
N THR A 80 8.00 9.20 1.42
CA THR A 80 9.17 9.27 0.53
C THR A 80 10.23 10.27 0.97
N HIS A 81 9.89 11.23 1.83
CA HIS A 81 10.81 12.20 2.39
C HIS A 81 11.50 11.66 3.64
N SER A 82 10.72 11.28 4.67
CA SER A 82 11.27 10.82 5.95
C SER A 82 11.78 9.37 5.93
N LYS A 83 11.33 8.55 4.96
CA LYS A 83 11.55 7.10 4.87
C LYS A 83 10.86 6.30 5.98
N GLU A 84 10.02 6.95 6.78
CA GLU A 84 9.19 6.26 7.77
C GLU A 84 8.20 5.33 7.05
N CYS A 85 8.04 4.14 7.62
CA CYS A 85 7.27 3.07 7.03
C CYS A 85 6.31 2.50 8.08
N CYS A 86 5.06 2.29 7.69
CA CYS A 86 4.08 1.63 8.55
C CYS A 86 3.16 0.72 7.75
N LEU A 87 2.53 -0.20 8.45
CA LEU A 87 1.46 -1.02 7.92
C LEU A 87 0.13 -0.50 8.45
N LEU A 88 -0.76 -0.08 7.55
CA LEU A 88 -2.09 0.41 7.85
C LEU A 88 -3.14 -0.67 7.60
N ASN A 89 -4.01 -0.90 8.59
CA ASN A 89 -5.27 -1.58 8.40
C ASN A 89 -6.27 -0.58 7.79
N PRO A 90 -6.70 -0.71 6.53
CA PRO A 90 -7.57 0.28 5.91
C PRO A 90 -8.96 0.35 6.54
N ILE A 91 -9.39 -0.68 7.28
CA ILE A 91 -10.73 -0.73 7.90
C ILE A 91 -10.70 -0.09 9.29
N SER A 92 -9.79 -0.51 10.16
CA SER A 92 -9.69 0.00 11.53
C SER A 92 -8.82 1.26 11.67
N LEU A 93 -8.10 1.63 10.61
CA LEU A 93 -7.03 2.63 10.62
C LEU A 93 -5.92 2.37 11.65
N HIS A 94 -5.83 1.13 12.15
CA HIS A 94 -4.74 0.74 13.03
C HIS A 94 -3.42 0.67 12.26
N GLU A 95 -2.38 1.27 12.83
CA GLU A 95 -1.04 1.31 12.26
C GLU A 95 -0.08 0.44 13.08
N VAL A 96 0.73 -0.35 12.37
CA VAL A 96 1.88 -1.05 12.94
C VAL A 96 3.12 -0.41 12.36
N ASN A 97 3.92 0.24 13.22
CA ASN A 97 5.17 0.87 12.79
C ASN A 97 6.18 -0.19 12.36
N LEU A 98 6.84 0.08 11.24
CA LEU A 98 7.92 -0.72 10.69
C LEU A 98 9.22 0.07 10.84
N PRO A 99 10.40 -0.59 10.79
CA PRO A 99 11.64 0.15 10.69
C PRO A 99 11.63 1.11 9.48
N PRO A 100 12.29 2.28 9.55
CA PRO A 100 12.40 3.17 8.41
C PRO A 100 13.08 2.47 7.23
N LEU A 101 12.53 2.62 6.04
CA LEU A 101 13.07 2.01 4.82
C LEU A 101 14.16 2.91 4.23
N LYS A 102 15.31 2.96 4.91
CA LYS A 102 16.45 3.84 4.58
C LYS A 102 17.16 3.50 3.26
N HIS A 103 16.83 2.36 2.67
CA HIS A 103 17.29 1.98 1.35
C HIS A 103 16.63 2.84 0.26
N LYS A 104 16.93 2.54 -1.01
CA LYS A 104 16.32 3.19 -2.17
C LYS A 104 14.78 3.16 -2.05
N ILE A 105 14.12 4.20 -2.55
CA ILE A 105 12.66 4.24 -2.60
C ILE A 105 12.18 3.05 -3.45
N PRO A 106 11.27 2.20 -2.93
CA PRO A 106 10.68 1.10 -3.67
C PRO A 106 10.13 1.55 -5.02
N SER A 107 10.38 0.72 -6.02
CA SER A 107 9.87 0.88 -7.36
C SER A 107 8.35 0.58 -7.41
N LEU A 108 7.71 0.87 -8.54
CA LEU A 108 6.31 0.47 -8.76
C LEU A 108 6.15 -1.06 -8.91
N SER A 109 7.24 -1.77 -9.22
CA SER A 109 7.27 -3.23 -9.27
C SER A 109 7.52 -3.87 -7.92
N THR A 110 7.86 -3.12 -6.87
CA THR A 110 8.01 -3.67 -5.52
C THR A 110 6.70 -4.30 -5.05
N ARG A 111 6.80 -5.43 -4.36
CA ARG A 111 5.68 -6.13 -3.72
C ARG A 111 5.94 -6.34 -2.25
N PHE A 112 4.87 -6.32 -1.47
CA PHE A 112 4.92 -6.56 -0.04
C PHE A 112 4.03 -7.74 0.34
N ALA A 113 4.49 -8.54 1.30
CA ALA A 113 3.72 -9.62 1.89
C ALA A 113 3.98 -9.71 3.40
N ILE A 114 3.02 -10.32 4.09
CA ILE A 114 3.04 -10.52 5.53
C ILE A 114 2.93 -12.01 5.81
N SER A 115 3.78 -12.58 6.67
CA SER A 115 3.77 -14.02 6.94
C SER A 115 2.54 -14.47 7.74
N SER A 116 2.08 -13.65 8.68
CA SER A 116 0.99 -13.97 9.59
C SER A 116 0.31 -12.68 10.09
N SER A 117 -0.42 -12.73 11.21
CA SER A 117 -1.04 -11.53 11.78
C SER A 117 0.03 -10.47 12.12
N PRO A 118 -0.09 -9.21 11.66
CA PRO A 118 0.87 -8.14 11.94
C PRO A 118 1.11 -7.87 13.43
N ASN A 119 0.16 -8.25 14.27
CA ASN A 119 0.21 -8.09 15.72
C ASN A 119 0.92 -9.27 16.42
N GLY A 120 1.23 -10.34 15.68
CA GLY A 120 1.92 -11.52 16.21
C GLY A 120 3.42 -11.27 16.36
N PRO A 121 4.06 -11.80 17.43
CA PRO A 121 5.49 -11.58 17.68
C PRO A 121 6.40 -12.20 16.59
N ASN A 122 5.91 -13.20 15.87
CA ASN A 122 6.65 -13.92 14.83
C ASN A 122 6.24 -13.49 13.41
N CYS A 123 5.50 -12.40 13.28
CA CYS A 123 5.16 -11.85 11.98
C CYS A 123 6.41 -11.38 11.23
N ILE A 124 6.51 -11.71 9.95
CA ILE A 124 7.57 -11.23 9.07
C ILE A 124 6.92 -10.38 8.00
N PHE A 125 7.41 -9.16 7.85
CA PHE A 125 7.13 -8.27 6.73
C PHE A 125 8.19 -8.50 5.68
N LEU A 126 7.76 -8.79 4.46
CA LEU A 126 8.62 -9.05 3.32
C LEU A 126 8.37 -7.99 2.25
N CYS A 127 9.44 -7.42 1.74
CA CYS A 127 9.47 -6.49 0.64
C CYS A 127 10.36 -7.10 -0.45
N ASN A 128 9.75 -7.48 -1.56
CA ASN A 128 10.45 -7.97 -2.73
C ASN A 128 10.71 -6.79 -3.66
N ASP A 129 11.94 -6.30 -3.66
CA ASP A 129 12.40 -5.24 -4.56
C ASP A 129 13.25 -5.83 -5.69
N GLN A 130 13.53 -5.00 -6.70
CA GLN A 130 14.15 -5.43 -7.95
C GLN A 130 15.52 -6.10 -7.77
N ASP A 131 16.27 -5.83 -6.70
CA ASP A 131 17.63 -6.36 -6.52
C ASP A 131 17.84 -7.10 -5.19
N ALA A 132 16.82 -7.16 -4.34
CA ALA A 132 16.90 -7.80 -3.03
C ALA A 132 15.53 -8.12 -2.43
N LEU A 133 15.53 -9.11 -1.55
CA LEU A 133 14.51 -9.31 -0.53
C LEU A 133 14.89 -8.49 0.72
N LEU A 134 13.94 -7.69 1.19
CA LEU A 134 14.03 -6.97 2.44
C LEU A 134 13.02 -7.57 3.41
N PHE A 135 13.42 -7.86 4.65
CA PHE A 135 12.48 -8.34 5.66
C PHE A 135 12.74 -7.78 7.05
N CYS A 136 11.69 -7.70 7.85
CA CYS A 136 11.75 -7.33 9.26
C CYS A 136 10.61 -7.99 10.04
N ARG A 137 10.73 -7.99 11.37
CA ARG A 137 9.69 -8.35 12.32
C ARG A 137 9.13 -7.09 12.99
N PRO A 138 7.91 -7.15 13.59
CA PRO A 138 7.45 -6.09 14.47
C PRO A 138 8.51 -5.77 15.52
N LYS A 139 8.77 -4.47 15.74
CA LYS A 139 9.77 -3.94 16.69
C LYS A 139 11.24 -4.13 16.30
N ASP A 140 11.55 -4.67 15.13
CA ASP A 140 12.91 -4.57 14.60
C ASP A 140 13.28 -3.09 14.41
N ASN A 141 14.56 -2.77 14.55
CA ASN A 141 15.07 -1.41 14.36
C ASN A 141 15.54 -1.13 12.92
N GLN A 142 15.66 -2.18 12.09
CA GLN A 142 16.13 -2.09 10.71
C GLN A 142 15.62 -3.25 9.86
N TRP A 143 15.60 -3.05 8.55
CA TRP A 143 15.34 -4.10 7.58
C TRP A 143 16.58 -4.94 7.35
N THR A 144 16.42 -6.26 7.32
CA THR A 144 17.46 -7.18 6.86
C THR A 144 17.37 -7.28 5.34
N ARG A 145 18.52 -7.13 4.66
CA ARG A 145 18.61 -7.18 3.21
C ARG A 145 19.31 -8.45 2.76
N HIS A 146 18.65 -9.21 1.90
CA HIS A 146 19.18 -10.38 1.22
C HIS A 146 19.17 -10.13 -0.28
N LYS A 147 20.35 -10.01 -0.90
CA LYS A 147 20.44 -9.88 -2.36
C LYS A 147 19.95 -11.18 -2.99
N HIS A 148 19.27 -11.09 -4.12
CA HIS A 148 18.95 -12.30 -4.86
C HIS A 148 20.26 -12.86 -5.46
N ASP A 149 20.62 -14.09 -5.11
CA ASP A 149 21.69 -14.83 -5.80
C ASP A 149 21.21 -15.39 -7.16
N LEU A 150 19.95 -15.13 -7.51
CA LEU A 150 19.27 -15.62 -8.69
C LEU A 150 19.77 -14.98 -10.00
N TYR A 151 20.49 -13.86 -9.93
CA TYR A 151 20.93 -13.12 -11.14
C TYR A 151 22.13 -13.70 -11.86
N HIS A 152 22.73 -14.79 -11.37
CA HIS A 152 23.81 -15.45 -12.12
C HIS A 152 23.31 -16.28 -13.31
N ASP A 153 22.00 -16.60 -13.40
CA ASP A 153 21.48 -17.54 -14.40
C ASP A 153 20.15 -17.10 -15.06
N ILE A 154 19.75 -15.84 -14.84
CA ILE A 154 18.43 -15.32 -15.20
C ILE A 154 18.58 -14.09 -16.11
N ARG A 155 17.82 -14.03 -17.22
CA ARG A 155 17.86 -12.92 -18.19
C ARG A 155 17.45 -11.60 -17.52
N GLU A 156 17.94 -10.48 -18.02
CA GLU A 156 17.66 -9.13 -17.47
C GLU A 156 16.17 -8.79 -17.28
N ASP A 157 15.25 -9.54 -17.88
CA ASP A 157 13.79 -9.32 -17.80
C ASP A 157 13.04 -10.19 -16.76
N ASP A 158 13.73 -11.14 -16.14
CA ASP A 158 13.14 -12.14 -15.24
C ASP A 158 13.29 -11.70 -13.77
N PHE A 159 12.52 -10.69 -13.38
CA PHE A 159 12.43 -10.26 -11.97
C PHE A 159 11.33 -11.04 -11.25
N LEU A 160 11.55 -11.38 -9.97
CA LEU A 160 10.48 -11.89 -9.10
C LEU A 160 9.33 -10.88 -9.05
N ARG A 161 8.20 -11.21 -9.68
CA ARG A 161 7.08 -10.28 -9.85
C ARG A 161 6.16 -10.19 -8.65
N ASP A 162 5.97 -11.31 -7.96
CA ASP A 162 5.04 -11.43 -6.84
C ASP A 162 5.68 -12.21 -5.70
N VAL A 163 5.16 -11.96 -4.51
CA VAL A 163 5.60 -12.60 -3.29
C VAL A 163 4.39 -12.95 -2.44
N THR A 164 4.37 -14.17 -1.94
CA THR A 164 3.33 -14.67 -1.02
C THR A 164 3.98 -15.48 0.09
N SER A 165 3.28 -15.65 1.19
CA SER A 165 3.67 -16.49 2.31
C SER A 165 2.77 -17.71 2.36
N PHE A 166 3.35 -18.90 2.49
CA PHE A 166 2.62 -20.14 2.75
C PHE A 166 3.04 -20.67 4.12
N ASN A 167 2.06 -21.04 4.94
CA ASN A 167 2.28 -21.66 6.26
C ASN A 167 3.16 -20.81 7.19
N GLY A 168 2.71 -19.57 7.50
CA GLY A 168 3.46 -18.47 8.16
C GLY A 168 4.18 -18.71 9.50
N GLY A 169 4.37 -19.95 9.94
CA GLY A 169 5.32 -20.32 10.97
C GLY A 169 6.69 -20.57 10.36
N PHE A 170 7.54 -19.55 10.27
CA PHE A 170 8.98 -19.80 10.32
C PHE A 170 9.29 -20.22 11.76
N SER A 171 9.18 -21.52 12.05
CA SER A 171 9.78 -22.10 13.25
C SER A 171 11.29 -21.98 13.08
N CYS A 172 11.88 -21.11 13.89
CA CYS A 172 13.34 -21.01 14.09
C CYS A 172 13.92 -22.36 14.54
#